data_AF-A0A0D3VA28-F1
#
_entry.id   AF-A0A0D3VA28-F1
#
_cell.length_a   1.000
_cell.length_b   1.000
_cell.length_c   1.000
_cell.angle_alpha   90.00
_cell.angle_beta   90.00
_cell.angle_gamma   90.00
#
_symmetry.space_group_name_H-M   'P 1'
#
loop_
_entity.id
_entity.type
_entity.pdbx_description
1 polymer ?
#
loop_
_entity_poly.entity_id
_entity_poly.type
_entity_poly.pdbx_seq_one_letter_code
_entity_poly.pdbx_strand_id
1 'polypeptide(L)'
;MIKEDEINRILENLPEEELNEVYWYVKRIQKKYLFKKNLTEKGVIISELFEESQDIIDLWDRTFAWNISEEVKESIYYNQYRWHIFSYEKQVCSIKETARKEFNEVTKSEIYVMYQDSPYVMLYKNANNVVAEDFDSEQDIYIFDRDFTWTYVHTHESMCGPYYYKVK
;
A
#
# COMPACT_ATOMS: atom_id res chain seq x y z
N MET A 1 28.01 -16.50 3.82
CA MET A 1 28.74 -16.22 5.08
C MET A 1 28.07 -15.02 5.71
N ILE A 2 27.48 -15.19 6.89
CA ILE A 2 26.78 -14.10 7.60
C ILE A 2 27.87 -13.21 8.23
N LYS A 3 27.84 -11.91 7.96
CA LYS A 3 28.83 -10.93 8.44
C LYS A 3 28.51 -10.38 9.84
N GLU A 4 27.89 -11.19 10.69
CA GLU A 4 27.36 -10.74 12.00
C GLU A 4 28.46 -10.13 12.88
N ASP A 5 29.58 -10.82 13.03
CA ASP A 5 30.74 -10.33 13.81
C ASP A 5 31.33 -9.03 13.24
N GLU A 6 31.34 -8.88 11.91
CA GLU A 6 31.79 -7.64 11.24
C GLU A 6 30.83 -6.48 11.51
N ILE A 7 29.52 -6.73 11.44
CA ILE A 7 28.48 -5.73 11.70
C ILE A 7 28.59 -5.25 13.15
N ASN A 8 28.66 -6.16 14.12
CA ASN A 8 28.75 -5.79 15.53
C ASN A 8 29.98 -4.93 15.84
N ARG A 9 31.15 -5.27 15.28
CA ARG A 9 32.36 -4.43 15.40
C ARG A 9 32.20 -3.04 14.80
N ILE A 10 31.50 -2.91 13.67
CA ILE A 10 31.22 -1.60 13.08
C ILE A 10 30.34 -0.78 14.03
N LEU A 11 29.24 -1.38 14.53
CA LEU A 11 28.30 -0.72 15.44
C LEU A 11 28.99 -0.23 16.73
N GLU A 12 29.87 -1.02 17.33
CA GLU A 12 30.60 -0.65 18.55
C GLU A 12 31.49 0.59 18.40
N ASN A 13 31.88 0.94 17.17
CA ASN A 13 32.77 2.07 16.88
C ASN A 13 32.04 3.32 16.35
N LEU A 14 30.71 3.28 16.20
CA LEU A 14 29.92 4.41 15.74
C LEU A 14 29.47 5.32 16.90
N PRO A 15 29.41 6.65 16.71
CA PRO A 15 28.79 7.55 17.67
C PRO A 15 27.26 7.33 17.72
N GLU A 16 26.62 7.81 18.80
CA GLU A 16 25.19 7.60 19.06
C GLU A 16 24.26 8.11 17.93
N GLU A 17 24.59 9.25 17.33
CA GLU A 17 23.83 9.83 16.20
C GLU A 17 23.80 8.87 15.00
N GLU A 18 24.96 8.32 14.63
CA GLU A 18 25.07 7.34 13.54
C GLU A 18 24.40 6.00 13.90
N LEU A 19 24.47 5.59 15.18
CA LEU A 19 23.74 4.40 15.66
C LEU A 19 22.23 4.54 15.52
N ASN A 20 21.69 5.74 15.75
CA ASN A 20 20.27 6.01 15.54
C ASN A 20 19.87 5.88 14.07
N GLU A 21 20.68 6.40 13.15
CA GLU A 21 20.45 6.24 11.70
C GLU A 21 20.48 4.76 11.30
N VAL A 22 21.47 4.00 11.77
CA VAL A 22 21.57 2.57 11.51
C VAL A 22 20.36 1.82 12.09
N TYR A 23 19.92 2.16 13.31
CA TYR A 23 18.73 1.57 13.92
C TYR A 23 17.49 1.72 13.03
N TRP A 24 17.23 2.92 12.52
CA TRP A 24 16.09 3.17 11.64
C TRP A 24 16.19 2.39 10.33
N TYR A 25 17.38 2.30 9.75
CA TYR A 25 17.62 1.51 8.55
C TYR A 25 17.36 0.01 8.76
N VAL A 26 17.90 -0.57 9.84
CA VAL A 26 17.70 -1.98 10.20
C VAL A 26 16.23 -2.25 10.52
N LYS A 27 15.57 -1.36 11.27
CA LYS A 27 14.14 -1.46 11.59
C LYS A 27 13.28 -1.46 10.33
N ARG A 28 13.61 -0.63 9.34
CA ARG A 28 12.92 -0.61 8.03
C ARG A 28 13.08 -1.93 7.27
N ILE A 29 14.30 -2.49 7.26
CA ILE A 29 14.55 -3.81 6.66
C ILE A 29 13.72 -4.90 7.35
N GLN A 30 13.74 -4.91 8.68
CA GLN A 30 12.99 -5.88 9.49
C GLN A 30 11.48 -5.79 9.21
N LYS A 31 10.92 -4.57 9.22
CA LYS A 31 9.50 -4.36 8.89
C LYS A 31 9.14 -4.89 7.51
N LYS A 32 9.91 -4.54 6.47
CA LYS A 32 9.69 -5.02 5.10
C LYS A 32 9.76 -6.54 5.01
N TYR A 33 10.72 -7.15 5.70
CA TYR A 33 10.84 -8.61 5.77
C TYR A 33 9.63 -9.25 6.45
N LEU A 34 9.21 -8.75 7.60
CA LEU A 34 8.07 -9.28 8.36
C LEU A 34 6.76 -9.15 7.58
N PHE A 35 6.52 -8.02 6.92
CA PHE A 35 5.37 -7.81 6.05
C PHE A 35 5.33 -8.85 4.92
N LYS A 36 6.42 -8.97 4.15
CA LYS A 36 6.51 -9.95 3.07
C LYS A 36 6.36 -11.38 3.59
N LYS A 37 6.98 -11.69 4.73
CA LYS A 37 6.90 -12.99 5.39
C LYS A 37 5.45 -13.34 5.74
N ASN A 38 4.73 -12.44 6.40
CA ASN A 38 3.32 -12.62 6.76
C ASN A 38 2.45 -12.98 5.54
N LEU A 39 2.62 -12.24 4.43
CA LEU A 39 1.90 -12.55 3.18
C LEU A 39 2.29 -13.91 2.60
N THR A 40 3.58 -14.25 2.57
CA THR A 40 4.04 -15.55 2.04
C THR A 40 3.58 -16.73 2.90
N GLU A 41 3.51 -16.57 4.22
CA GLU A 41 3.00 -17.60 5.14
C GLU A 41 1.49 -17.84 4.94
N LYS A 42 0.77 -16.84 4.43
CA LYS A 42 -0.62 -16.98 3.97
C LYS A 42 -0.77 -17.60 2.57
N GLY A 43 0.35 -17.96 1.94
CA GLY A 43 0.39 -18.56 0.60
C GLY A 43 0.34 -17.56 -0.56
N VAL A 44 0.50 -16.26 -0.27
CA VAL A 44 0.48 -15.21 -1.30
C VAL A 44 1.76 -15.29 -2.13
N ILE A 45 1.60 -15.26 -3.45
CA ILE A 45 2.71 -15.15 -4.41
C ILE A 45 2.76 -13.71 -4.89
N ILE A 46 3.89 -13.05 -4.70
CA ILE A 46 4.10 -11.63 -5.04
C ILE A 46 5.02 -11.54 -6.25
N SER A 47 4.58 -10.84 -7.29
CA SER A 47 5.37 -10.51 -8.49
C SER A 47 5.28 -9.02 -8.82
N GLU A 48 6.42 -8.40 -9.18
CA GLU A 48 6.46 -7.01 -9.66
C GLU A 48 6.17 -6.96 -11.17
N LEU A 49 5.31 -6.02 -11.60
CA LEU A 49 4.87 -5.87 -12.99
C LEU A 49 5.53 -4.65 -13.66
N PHE A 50 6.82 -4.72 -13.99
CA PHE A 50 7.58 -3.56 -14.47
C PHE A 50 7.02 -2.91 -15.73
N GLU A 51 6.68 -3.69 -16.76
CA GLU A 51 6.28 -3.17 -18.07
C GLU A 51 4.85 -2.63 -18.09
N GLU A 52 3.95 -3.25 -17.31
CA GLU A 52 2.51 -2.94 -17.29
C GLU A 52 2.13 -1.91 -16.22
N SER A 53 3.07 -1.52 -15.35
CA SER A 53 2.77 -0.70 -14.16
C SER A 53 2.07 0.62 -14.51
N GLN A 54 2.57 1.35 -15.51
CA GLN A 54 2.00 2.66 -15.87
C GLN A 54 0.56 2.51 -16.40
N ASP A 55 0.32 1.53 -17.27
CA ASP A 55 -1.02 1.29 -17.84
C ASP A 55 -2.03 0.90 -16.74
N ILE A 56 -1.59 0.12 -15.75
CA ILE A 56 -2.41 -0.28 -14.60
C ILE A 56 -2.72 0.93 -13.69
N ILE A 57 -1.72 1.78 -13.41
CA ILE A 57 -1.91 3.01 -12.64
C ILE A 57 -2.89 3.96 -13.34
N ASP A 58 -2.72 4.17 -14.64
CA ASP A 58 -3.61 5.02 -15.45
C ASP A 58 -5.03 4.45 -15.51
N LEU A 59 -5.19 3.12 -15.49
CA LEU A 59 -6.49 2.47 -15.44
C LEU A 59 -7.13 2.59 -14.06
N TRP A 60 -6.35 2.55 -12.98
CA TRP A 60 -6.83 2.85 -11.62
C TRP A 60 -7.39 4.29 -11.58
N ASP A 61 -6.60 5.27 -12.04
CA ASP A 61 -7.00 6.69 -12.06
C ASP A 61 -8.28 6.90 -12.89
N ARG A 62 -8.34 6.31 -14.09
CA ARG A 62 -9.50 6.40 -14.99
C ARG A 62 -10.74 5.67 -14.49
N THR A 63 -10.61 4.71 -13.59
CA THR A 63 -11.75 3.93 -13.09
C THR A 63 -12.29 4.51 -11.80
N PHE A 64 -11.42 4.77 -10.83
CA PHE A 64 -11.84 5.17 -9.48
C PHE A 64 -11.97 6.67 -9.29
N ALA A 65 -11.38 7.49 -10.18
CA ALA A 65 -11.51 8.96 -10.17
C ALA A 65 -12.19 9.52 -11.44
N TRP A 66 -12.87 8.67 -12.22
CA TRP A 66 -13.45 9.04 -13.52
C TRP A 66 -14.46 10.20 -13.45
N ASN A 67 -15.24 10.23 -12.37
CA ASN A 67 -16.30 11.21 -12.13
C ASN A 67 -15.81 12.50 -11.46
N ILE A 68 -14.51 12.61 -11.18
CA ILE A 68 -13.91 13.76 -10.53
C ILE A 68 -13.29 14.65 -11.62
N SER A 69 -13.81 15.87 -11.77
CA SER A 69 -13.27 16.83 -12.74
C SER A 69 -11.86 17.30 -12.36
N GLU A 70 -11.09 17.76 -13.35
CA GLU A 70 -9.73 18.26 -13.12
C GLU A 70 -9.71 19.47 -12.16
N GLU A 71 -10.69 20.38 -12.25
CA GLU A 71 -10.82 21.49 -11.29
C GLU A 71 -10.98 20.98 -9.84
N VAL A 72 -11.79 19.93 -9.63
CA VAL A 72 -11.94 19.32 -8.31
C VAL A 72 -10.65 18.63 -7.88
N LYS A 73 -9.97 17.89 -8.78
CA LYS A 73 -8.68 17.24 -8.50
C LYS A 73 -7.61 18.25 -8.08
N GLU A 74 -7.52 19.39 -8.75
CA GLU A 74 -6.63 20.48 -8.37
C GLU A 74 -6.96 21.02 -6.97
N SER A 75 -8.25 21.28 -6.70
CA SER A 75 -8.70 21.84 -5.41
C SER A 75 -8.43 20.95 -4.19
N ILE A 76 -8.29 19.64 -4.40
CA ILE A 76 -8.02 18.65 -3.37
C ILE A 76 -6.57 18.14 -3.42
N TYR A 77 -5.67 18.75 -4.19
CA TYR A 77 -4.26 18.31 -4.30
C TYR A 77 -4.11 16.84 -4.70
N TYR A 78 -4.95 16.36 -5.62
CA TYR A 78 -4.98 14.95 -6.06
C TYR A 78 -3.64 14.48 -6.65
N ASN A 79 -2.87 15.41 -7.25
CA ASN A 79 -1.54 15.12 -7.78
C ASN A 79 -0.51 14.76 -6.69
N GLN A 80 -0.74 15.15 -5.44
CA GLN A 80 0.10 14.76 -4.30
C GLN A 80 -0.35 13.41 -3.74
N TYR A 81 -1.66 13.23 -3.54
CA TYR A 81 -2.21 12.02 -2.96
C TYR A 81 -3.53 11.62 -3.64
N ARG A 82 -3.58 10.43 -4.24
CA ARG A 82 -4.78 9.97 -4.94
C ARG A 82 -5.94 9.72 -4.00
N TRP A 83 -5.65 9.30 -2.77
CA TRP A 83 -6.66 9.08 -1.73
C TRP A 83 -7.39 10.35 -1.29
N HIS A 84 -6.95 11.54 -1.72
CA HIS A 84 -7.66 12.79 -1.45
C HIS A 84 -9.08 12.83 -2.03
N ILE A 85 -9.41 12.05 -3.07
CA ILE A 85 -10.80 11.93 -3.52
C ILE A 85 -11.72 11.40 -2.41
N PHE A 86 -11.18 10.59 -1.49
CA PHE A 86 -11.94 10.02 -0.37
C PHE A 86 -11.90 10.94 0.85
N SER A 87 -10.73 11.45 1.24
CA SER A 87 -10.59 12.28 2.45
C SER A 87 -11.28 13.65 2.34
N TYR A 88 -11.35 14.22 1.13
CA TYR A 88 -12.12 15.44 0.84
C TYR A 88 -13.58 15.15 0.47
N GLU A 89 -14.04 13.90 0.67
CA GLU A 89 -15.42 13.47 0.46
C GLU A 89 -15.95 13.71 -0.97
N LYS A 90 -15.05 13.71 -1.97
CA LYS A 90 -15.43 13.87 -3.39
C LYS A 90 -15.93 12.56 -4.00
N GLN A 91 -15.54 11.44 -3.41
CA GLN A 91 -15.98 10.10 -3.76
C GLN A 91 -16.64 9.42 -2.56
N VAL A 92 -17.93 9.07 -2.70
CA VAL A 92 -18.66 8.35 -1.65
C VAL A 92 -18.12 6.93 -1.54
N CYS A 93 -17.62 6.58 -0.35
CA CYS A 93 -16.97 5.30 -0.08
C CYS A 93 -17.19 4.89 1.40
N SER A 94 -16.85 3.65 1.72
CA SER A 94 -16.76 3.19 3.10
C SER A 94 -15.46 3.68 3.72
N ILE A 95 -15.49 3.94 5.03
CA ILE A 95 -14.36 4.50 5.78
C ILE A 95 -14.05 3.64 7.01
N LYS A 96 -12.79 3.66 7.46
CA LYS A 96 -12.32 3.06 8.72
C LYS A 96 -12.75 1.59 8.87
N GLU A 97 -13.36 1.22 10.00
CA GLU A 97 -13.76 -0.16 10.26
C GLU A 97 -14.74 -0.73 9.23
N THR A 98 -15.62 0.09 8.67
CA THR A 98 -16.51 -0.34 7.59
C THR A 98 -15.70 -0.70 6.34
N ALA A 99 -14.71 0.13 5.98
CA ALA A 99 -13.81 -0.17 4.87
C ALA A 99 -12.98 -1.43 5.09
N ARG A 100 -12.45 -1.62 6.32
CA ARG A 100 -11.70 -2.83 6.70
C ARG A 100 -12.57 -4.07 6.57
N LYS A 101 -13.81 -4.00 7.04
CA LYS A 101 -14.76 -5.12 6.96
C LYS A 101 -15.08 -5.48 5.51
N GLU A 102 -15.40 -4.51 4.68
CA GLU A 102 -15.70 -4.75 3.26
C GLU A 102 -14.48 -5.31 2.51
N PHE A 103 -13.29 -4.79 2.78
CA PHE A 103 -12.05 -5.37 2.27
C PHE A 103 -11.86 -6.80 2.75
N ASN A 104 -12.07 -7.13 4.02
CA ASN A 104 -11.89 -8.50 4.52
C ASN A 104 -12.88 -9.49 3.88
N GLU A 105 -14.10 -9.05 3.57
CA GLU A 105 -15.18 -9.89 3.03
C GLU A 105 -15.08 -10.13 1.51
N VAL A 106 -14.44 -9.23 0.75
CA VAL A 106 -14.33 -9.39 -0.71
C VAL A 106 -13.38 -10.53 -1.09
N THR A 107 -13.71 -11.27 -2.15
CA THR A 107 -12.82 -12.30 -2.71
C THR A 107 -11.60 -11.65 -3.38
N LYS A 108 -10.41 -12.19 -3.13
CA LYS A 108 -9.11 -11.66 -3.56
C LYS A 108 -8.27 -12.79 -4.16
N SER A 109 -8.72 -13.39 -5.27
CA SER A 109 -7.92 -14.42 -5.96
C SER A 109 -6.59 -13.82 -6.43
N GLU A 110 -6.68 -12.73 -7.17
CA GLU A 110 -5.57 -11.91 -7.64
C GLU A 110 -5.89 -10.43 -7.42
N ILE A 111 -4.96 -9.70 -6.82
CA ILE A 111 -5.09 -8.26 -6.54
C ILE A 111 -3.84 -7.52 -6.99
N TYR A 112 -4.01 -6.30 -7.45
CA TYR A 112 -2.94 -5.35 -7.65
C TYR A 112 -2.68 -4.57 -6.37
N VAL A 113 -1.40 -4.23 -6.17
CA VAL A 113 -0.93 -3.44 -5.04
C VAL A 113 0.08 -2.41 -5.54
N MET A 114 -0.15 -1.14 -5.23
CA MET A 114 0.76 -0.04 -5.55
C MET A 114 0.90 0.92 -4.37
N TYR A 115 2.05 1.57 -4.24
CA TYR A 115 2.27 2.63 -3.25
C TYR A 115 2.16 4.00 -3.93
N GLN A 116 1.72 5.02 -3.18
CA GLN A 116 1.55 6.39 -3.68
C GLN A 116 2.79 6.91 -4.45
N ASP A 117 3.99 6.70 -3.90
CA ASP A 117 5.25 7.22 -4.43
C ASP A 117 6.08 6.15 -5.17
N SER A 118 5.44 5.08 -5.66
CA SER A 118 6.10 4.00 -6.40
C SER A 118 5.61 3.96 -7.85
N PRO A 119 6.53 3.91 -8.83
CA PRO A 119 6.16 3.70 -10.23
C PRO A 119 5.81 2.23 -10.54
N TYR A 120 5.90 1.34 -9.55
CA TYR A 120 5.71 -0.09 -9.72
C TYR A 120 4.42 -0.58 -9.08
N VAL A 121 3.75 -1.46 -9.81
CA VAL A 121 2.61 -2.25 -9.37
C VAL A 121 3.09 -3.68 -9.09
N MET A 122 2.61 -4.25 -7.99
CA MET A 122 2.76 -5.66 -7.67
C MET A 122 1.46 -6.40 -7.92
N LEU A 123 1.56 -7.64 -8.38
CA LEU A 123 0.47 -8.59 -8.47
C LEU A 123 0.61 -9.62 -7.35
N TYR A 124 -0.43 -9.71 -6.52
CA TYR A 124 -0.52 -10.69 -5.45
C TYR A 124 -1.51 -11.77 -5.88
N LYS A 125 -1.04 -13.00 -6.00
CA LYS A 125 -1.87 -14.18 -6.30
C LYS A 125 -2.12 -14.99 -5.05
N ASN A 126 -3.25 -15.70 -5.01
CA ASN A 126 -3.74 -16.45 -3.85
C ASN A 126 -3.98 -15.56 -2.62
N ALA A 127 -4.51 -14.34 -2.83
CA ALA A 127 -4.64 -13.33 -1.78
C ALA A 127 -5.94 -13.42 -0.94
N ASN A 128 -6.72 -14.51 -1.03
CA ASN A 128 -8.01 -14.62 -0.35
C ASN A 128 -7.92 -14.52 1.19
N ASN A 129 -6.79 -14.92 1.78
CA ASN A 129 -6.57 -14.87 3.23
C ASN A 129 -5.96 -13.54 3.70
N VAL A 130 -5.73 -12.61 2.78
CA VAL A 130 -5.22 -11.27 3.08
C VAL A 130 -6.35 -10.43 3.69
N VAL A 131 -6.03 -9.76 4.80
CA VAL A 131 -6.94 -8.91 5.56
C VAL A 131 -6.34 -7.51 5.73
N ALA A 132 -7.17 -6.53 6.05
CA ALA A 132 -6.76 -5.13 6.21
C ALA A 132 -5.60 -4.97 7.20
N GLU A 133 -5.61 -5.75 8.29
CA GLU A 133 -4.58 -5.73 9.33
C GLU A 133 -3.18 -6.07 8.80
N ASP A 134 -3.08 -6.85 7.72
CA ASP A 134 -1.78 -7.17 7.12
C ASP A 134 -1.03 -5.94 6.60
N PHE A 135 -1.74 -4.83 6.37
CA PHE A 135 -1.20 -3.59 5.83
C PHE A 135 -1.05 -2.48 6.86
N ASP A 136 -1.35 -2.72 8.15
CA ASP A 136 -1.30 -1.67 9.18
C ASP A 136 0.12 -1.10 9.43
N SER A 137 1.17 -1.80 8.97
CA SER A 137 2.55 -1.33 9.00
C SER A 137 2.99 -0.54 7.76
N GLU A 138 2.16 -0.47 6.74
CA GLU A 138 2.52 0.06 5.43
C GLU A 138 2.37 1.57 5.36
N GLN A 139 2.86 2.14 4.25
CA GLN A 139 2.64 3.54 3.92
C GLN A 139 1.33 3.68 3.12
N ASP A 140 1.14 4.79 2.41
CA ASP A 140 0.01 4.97 1.51
C ASP A 140 0.01 3.92 0.40
N ILE A 141 -0.91 2.96 0.51
CA ILE A 141 -0.99 1.76 -0.33
C ILE A 141 -2.41 1.57 -0.88
N TYR A 142 -2.47 1.25 -2.16
CA TYR A 142 -3.68 1.05 -2.93
C TYR A 142 -3.76 -0.41 -3.35
N ILE A 143 -4.89 -1.04 -3.06
CA ILE A 143 -5.14 -2.46 -3.28
C ILE A 143 -6.44 -2.59 -4.05
N PHE A 144 -6.43 -3.26 -5.19
CA PHE A 144 -7.61 -3.34 -6.07
C PHE A 144 -7.61 -4.65 -6.85
N ASP A 145 -8.79 -5.05 -7.33
CA ASP A 145 -8.92 -6.26 -8.14
C ASP A 145 -8.48 -6.06 -9.59
N ARG A 146 -8.22 -7.18 -10.26
CA ARG A 146 -7.85 -7.25 -11.67
C ARG A 146 -8.85 -6.58 -12.62
N ASP A 147 -10.12 -6.61 -12.26
CA ASP A 147 -11.22 -6.08 -13.06
C ASP A 147 -11.59 -4.63 -12.69
N PHE A 148 -10.83 -4.01 -11.77
CA PHE A 148 -11.02 -2.63 -11.32
C PHE A 148 -12.44 -2.36 -10.79
N THR A 149 -13.06 -3.36 -10.16
CA THR A 149 -14.40 -3.25 -9.60
C THR A 149 -14.40 -2.67 -8.19
N TRP A 150 -13.29 -2.76 -7.46
CA TRP A 150 -13.12 -2.14 -6.14
C TRP A 150 -11.68 -1.73 -5.86
N THR A 151 -11.51 -0.76 -4.97
CA THR A 151 -10.22 -0.37 -4.41
C THR A 151 -10.34 -0.18 -2.91
N TYR A 152 -9.37 -0.72 -2.19
CA TYR A 152 -9.09 -0.44 -0.80
C TYR A 152 -7.84 0.42 -0.71
N VAL A 153 -7.88 1.45 0.12
CA VAL A 153 -6.77 2.38 0.29
C VAL A 153 -6.44 2.50 1.77
N HIS A 154 -5.23 2.09 2.14
CA HIS A 154 -4.68 2.30 3.46
C HIS A 154 -3.75 3.51 3.42
N THR A 155 -3.92 4.40 4.39
CA THR A 155 -3.12 5.62 4.55
C THR A 155 -2.21 5.47 5.75
N HIS A 156 -0.97 5.96 5.62
CA HIS A 156 -0.01 6.03 6.73
C HIS A 156 -0.58 6.82 7.92
N GLU A 157 -1.34 7.88 7.62
CA GLU A 157 -2.03 8.67 8.63
C GLU A 157 -3.33 7.97 9.05
N SER A 158 -3.37 7.46 10.28
CA SER A 158 -4.52 6.73 10.82
C SER A 158 -5.83 7.54 10.89
N MET A 159 -5.72 8.89 10.83
CA MET A 159 -6.87 9.79 10.83
C MET A 159 -7.50 9.93 9.43
N CYS A 160 -6.77 9.57 8.38
CA CYS A 160 -7.11 9.80 6.98
C CYS A 160 -7.49 8.52 6.23
N GLY A 161 -8.01 7.49 6.91
CA GLY A 161 -8.36 6.23 6.28
C GLY A 161 -8.54 5.09 7.29
N PRO A 162 -8.56 3.83 6.83
CA PRO A 162 -8.58 3.41 5.42
C PRO A 162 -9.91 3.70 4.72
N TYR A 163 -9.94 3.53 3.39
CA TYR A 163 -11.10 3.68 2.52
C TYR A 163 -11.37 2.40 1.73
N TYR A 164 -12.64 2.14 1.42
CA TYR A 164 -13.05 1.10 0.48
C TYR A 164 -14.11 1.66 -0.46
N TYR A 165 -13.83 1.58 -1.76
CA TYR A 165 -14.73 2.04 -2.81
C TYR A 165 -15.00 0.91 -3.80
N LYS A 166 -16.26 0.78 -4.21
CA LYS A 166 -16.70 -0.16 -5.23
C LYS A 166 -17.36 0.61 -6.37
N VAL A 167 -16.94 0.32 -7.59
CA VAL A 167 -17.56 0.87 -8.81
C VAL A 167 -19.01 0.40 -8.88
N LYS A 168 -19.91 1.31 -9.24
CA LYS A 168 -21.34 1.03 -9.38
C LYS A 168 -21.69 0.59 -10.78
#